data_AF-B9Y3T2-F1
#
_entry.id   AF-B9Y3T2-F1
#
_cell.length_a   1.000
_cell.length_b   1.000
_cell.length_c   1.000
_cell.angle_alpha   90.00
_cell.angle_beta   90.00
_cell.angle_gamma   90.00
#
_symmetry.space_group_name_H-M   'P 1'
#
loop_
_entity.id
_entity.type
_entity.pdbx_description
1 polymer ?
#
loop_
_entity_poly.entity_id
_entity_poly.type
_entity_poly.pdbx_seq_one_letter_code
_entity_poly.pdbx_strand_id
1 'polypeptide(L)'
;MSWLALLDALFILLNFHEDRRLSTPFFFSRIDMNEEVRSMAKIMVYDPDTNQIYTEWREENDPMPYSYGRTLLVREFRGSSRSTVFWTTTTAMEAWNATRRTYGAAIPVGYAFKRIWEGGHGLQSQHYVGVSFDVGQRLSQSQRNQIWRTANNLGVWGYVEPLSMTPTWVHFDRRYARGACGGTSGFPTLREGSVGCYTLVLQDALNALGYSTRWLDGKFGNATRTALIQYQRDNGLGADGIAAARPGNASRRKSSVSGELRR
;
A
#
# COMPACT_ATOMS: atom_id res chain seq x y z
N MET A 1 -17.67 4.03 -4.01
CA MET A 1 -17.09 2.73 -4.50
C MET A 1 -16.34 2.02 -3.37
N SER A 2 -16.27 0.67 -3.31
CA SER A 2 -15.36 -0.02 -2.38
C SER A 2 -13.95 -0.13 -2.94
N TRP A 3 -12.95 -0.19 -2.04
CA TRP A 3 -11.59 -0.56 -2.44
C TRP A 3 -11.55 -1.80 -3.33
N LEU A 4 -12.28 -2.87 -2.96
CA LEU A 4 -12.29 -4.13 -3.72
C LEU A 4 -12.56 -3.94 -5.23
N ALA A 5 -13.53 -3.10 -5.60
CA ALA A 5 -13.85 -2.87 -7.01
C ALA A 5 -12.73 -2.19 -7.82
N LEU A 6 -11.89 -1.37 -7.18
CA LEU A 6 -10.71 -0.77 -7.82
C LEU A 6 -9.57 -1.78 -7.95
N LEU A 7 -9.37 -2.55 -6.89
CA LEU A 7 -8.25 -3.49 -6.78
C LEU A 7 -8.49 -4.71 -7.69
N ASP A 8 -9.74 -5.17 -7.81
CA ASP A 8 -10.17 -6.23 -8.73
C ASP A 8 -9.91 -5.83 -10.19
N ALA A 9 -10.30 -4.62 -10.59
CA ALA A 9 -10.09 -4.15 -11.96
C ALA A 9 -8.60 -4.11 -12.33
N LEU A 10 -7.75 -3.65 -11.42
CA LEU A 10 -6.31 -3.62 -11.62
C LEU A 10 -5.70 -5.02 -11.71
N PHE A 11 -6.15 -5.95 -10.86
CA PHE A 11 -5.71 -7.34 -10.90
C PHE A 11 -6.12 -8.00 -12.23
N ILE A 12 -7.32 -7.73 -12.73
CA ILE A 12 -7.80 -8.23 -14.03
C ILE A 12 -7.00 -7.60 -15.17
N LEU A 13 -6.83 -6.28 -15.19
CA LEU A 13 -6.17 -5.56 -16.30
C LEU A 13 -4.73 -6.03 -16.53
N LEU A 14 -4.02 -6.40 -15.45
CA LEU A 14 -2.61 -6.74 -15.50
C LEU A 14 -2.36 -8.24 -15.65
N ASN A 15 -3.27 -9.10 -15.17
CA ASN A 15 -3.25 -10.52 -15.53
C ASN A 15 -3.70 -10.77 -16.98
N PHE A 16 -4.52 -9.90 -17.59
CA PHE A 16 -4.82 -9.96 -19.03
C PHE A 16 -3.61 -9.59 -19.91
N HIS A 17 -2.61 -8.91 -19.35
CA HIS A 17 -1.43 -8.47 -20.10
C HIS A 17 -0.28 -9.50 -20.11
N GLU A 18 -0.31 -10.55 -19.27
CA GLU A 18 0.67 -11.65 -19.36
C GLU A 18 0.52 -12.46 -20.67
N ASP A 19 -0.65 -12.43 -21.31
CA ASP A 19 -0.90 -13.12 -22.59
C ASP A 19 -0.59 -12.28 -23.84
N ARG A 20 -0.20 -11.01 -23.68
CA ARG A 20 0.31 -10.20 -24.80
C ARG A 20 1.59 -9.47 -24.42
N ARG A 21 2.70 -9.93 -25.00
CA ARG A 21 3.96 -9.18 -25.10
C ARG A 21 3.72 -7.83 -25.79
N LEU A 22 3.30 -6.83 -25.04
CA LEU A 22 3.34 -5.43 -25.44
C LEU A 22 3.86 -4.62 -24.26
N SER A 23 5.19 -4.50 -24.24
CA SER A 23 5.92 -3.46 -23.56
C SER A 23 5.44 -2.10 -24.08
N THR A 24 4.46 -1.49 -23.43
CA THR A 24 4.24 -0.05 -23.54
C THR A 24 4.70 0.58 -22.23
N PRO A 25 5.74 1.43 -22.25
CA PRO A 25 6.14 2.17 -21.07
C PRO A 25 5.04 3.19 -20.78
N PHE A 26 4.36 3.02 -19.65
CA PHE A 26 3.43 4.02 -19.14
C PHE A 26 4.17 5.35 -18.99
N PHE A 27 3.67 6.36 -19.71
CA PHE A 27 4.27 7.67 -19.86
C PHE A 27 4.18 8.45 -18.54
N PHE A 28 5.26 8.46 -17.75
CA PHE A 28 5.53 9.59 -16.86
C PHE A 28 6.21 10.67 -17.69
N SER A 29 5.68 11.90 -17.66
CA SER A 29 6.35 13.07 -18.24
C SER A 29 7.75 13.18 -17.65
N ARG A 30 8.74 13.00 -18.50
CA ARG A 30 10.17 13.06 -18.20
C ARG A 30 10.51 14.53 -17.88
N ILE A 31 10.53 14.87 -16.60
CA ILE A 31 11.30 16.03 -16.13
C ILE A 31 12.76 15.58 -16.25
N ASP A 32 13.58 16.32 -17.00
CA ASP A 32 15.02 16.10 -17.10
C ASP A 32 15.64 16.25 -15.70
N MET A 33 15.82 15.10 -15.04
CA MET A 33 16.56 14.95 -13.79
C MET A 33 17.88 14.26 -14.16
N ASN A 34 18.99 14.82 -13.69
CA ASN A 34 20.36 14.36 -13.95
C ASN A 34 20.51 12.83 -13.86
N GLU A 35 21.43 12.29 -14.66
CA GLU A 35 21.70 10.85 -14.75
C GLU A 35 22.06 10.19 -13.41
N GLU A 36 22.55 10.96 -12.43
CA GLU A 36 22.76 10.54 -11.03
C GLU A 36 21.46 10.16 -10.28
N VAL A 37 20.30 10.74 -10.63
CA VAL A 37 19.02 10.42 -9.97
C VAL A 37 18.44 9.07 -10.43
N ARG A 38 18.98 8.47 -11.50
CA ARG A 38 18.47 7.20 -12.05
C ARG A 38 18.78 5.96 -11.19
N SER A 39 19.70 6.04 -10.22
CA SER A 39 20.06 4.92 -9.34
C SER A 39 19.39 4.95 -7.96
N MET A 40 18.81 6.09 -7.56
CA MET A 40 18.29 6.29 -6.21
C MET A 40 16.80 5.97 -6.12
N ALA A 41 16.41 5.30 -5.04
CA ALA A 41 15.02 5.08 -4.69
C ALA A 41 14.39 6.37 -4.15
N LYS A 42 13.20 6.71 -4.65
CA LYS A 42 12.34 7.75 -4.07
C LYS A 42 11.48 7.12 -2.97
N ILE A 43 11.65 7.58 -1.74
CA ILE A 43 10.97 7.06 -0.56
C ILE A 43 10.08 8.15 0.02
N MET A 44 8.77 7.90 0.05
CA MET A 44 7.80 8.82 0.65
C MET A 44 7.43 8.34 2.05
N VAL A 45 7.69 9.16 3.06
CA VAL A 45 7.44 8.81 4.46
C VAL A 45 6.29 9.66 4.99
N TYR A 46 5.16 9.03 5.28
CA TYR A 46 4.04 9.69 5.94
C TYR A 46 4.23 9.70 7.45
N ASP A 47 4.12 10.87 8.04
CA ASP A 47 4.12 11.06 9.48
C ASP A 47 2.70 11.40 9.96
N PRO A 48 2.02 10.48 10.67
CA PRO A 48 0.66 10.72 11.15
C PRO A 48 0.57 11.78 12.24
N ASP A 49 1.64 12.09 12.96
CA ASP A 49 1.62 13.07 14.04
C ASP A 49 1.61 14.50 13.50
N THR A 50 2.38 14.75 12.43
CA THR A 50 2.41 16.04 11.74
C THR A 50 1.42 16.13 10.57
N ASN A 51 0.82 15.00 10.17
CA ASN A 51 0.00 14.86 8.97
C ASN A 51 0.73 15.32 7.69
N GLN A 52 2.03 15.02 7.60
CA GLN A 52 2.89 15.41 6.48
C GLN A 52 3.49 14.19 5.77
N ILE A 53 3.88 14.39 4.51
CA ILE A 53 4.63 13.40 3.73
C ILE A 53 5.97 14.02 3.35
N TYR A 54 7.05 13.38 3.80
CA TYR A 54 8.42 13.72 3.46
C TYR A 54 8.89 12.85 2.30
N THR A 55 9.74 13.38 1.43
CA THR A 55 10.36 12.62 0.35
C THR A 55 11.86 12.58 0.56
N GLU A 56 12.42 11.38 0.55
CA GLU A 56 13.85 11.13 0.58
C GLU A 56 14.30 10.38 -0.66
N TRP A 57 15.54 10.59 -1.07
CA TRP A 57 16.20 9.86 -2.14
C TRP A 57 17.36 9.10 -1.52
N ARG A 58 17.39 7.78 -1.70
CA ARG A 58 18.39 6.90 -1.05
C ARG A 58 18.91 5.84 -2.01
N GLU A 59 20.15 5.41 -1.83
CA GLU A 59 20.70 4.24 -2.53
C GLU A 59 20.19 2.93 -1.92
N GLU A 60 20.26 1.84 -2.68
CA GLU A 60 19.81 0.51 -2.25
C GLU A 60 20.51 -0.02 -0.98
N ASN A 61 21.74 0.42 -0.70
CA ASN A 61 22.54 0.02 0.47
C ASN A 61 22.52 1.04 1.62
N ASP A 62 21.76 2.13 1.47
CA ASP A 62 21.51 3.07 2.55
C ASP A 62 20.52 2.49 3.56
N PRO A 63 20.55 2.95 4.82
CA PRO A 63 19.46 2.72 5.75
C PRO A 63 18.13 3.26 5.22
N MET A 64 17.04 2.56 5.53
CA MET A 64 15.71 3.14 5.36
C MET A 64 15.57 4.41 6.20
N PRO A 65 14.91 5.46 5.67
CA PRO A 65 14.54 6.64 6.45
C PRO A 65 13.87 6.26 7.76
N TYR A 66 14.23 6.94 8.85
CA TYR A 66 13.72 6.69 10.22
C TYR A 66 14.01 5.29 10.80
N SER A 67 14.74 4.41 10.10
CA SER A 67 15.21 3.16 10.69
C SER A 67 16.46 3.37 11.57
N TYR A 68 16.59 2.58 12.63
CA TYR A 68 17.71 2.67 13.57
C TYR A 68 18.98 2.07 12.96
N GLY A 69 20.04 2.86 12.86
CA GLY A 69 21.34 2.42 12.34
C GLY A 69 21.22 1.83 10.93
N ARG A 70 21.80 0.64 10.71
CA ARG A 70 21.68 -0.13 9.44
C ARG A 70 20.79 -1.35 9.61
N THR A 71 19.78 -1.26 10.48
CA THR A 71 18.95 -2.44 10.82
C THR A 71 18.01 -2.87 9.71
N LEU A 72 17.74 -1.98 8.76
CA LEU A 72 16.91 -2.17 7.58
C LEU A 72 17.46 -1.31 6.44
N LEU A 73 17.88 -1.95 5.36
CA LEU A 73 18.33 -1.24 4.16
C LEU A 73 17.17 -0.98 3.20
N VAL A 74 17.33 0.02 2.34
CA VAL A 74 16.40 0.35 1.24
C VAL A 74 16.05 -0.89 0.42
N ARG A 75 17.07 -1.66 0.01
CA ARG A 75 16.87 -2.92 -0.75
C ARG A 75 16.12 -4.01 0.01
N GLU A 76 16.26 -4.05 1.33
CA GLU A 76 15.61 -5.05 2.18
C GLU A 76 14.14 -4.71 2.39
N PHE A 77 13.81 -3.43 2.55
CA PHE A 77 12.43 -2.95 2.63
C PHE A 77 11.70 -3.13 1.30
N ARG A 78 12.31 -2.68 0.19
CA ARG A 78 11.78 -2.88 -1.18
C ARG A 78 11.62 -4.37 -1.49
N GLY A 79 12.56 -5.19 -1.05
CA GLY A 79 12.57 -6.63 -1.27
C GLY A 79 12.45 -7.00 -2.74
N SER A 80 11.44 -7.78 -3.09
CA SER A 80 11.19 -8.23 -4.46
C SER A 80 10.33 -7.27 -5.30
N SER A 81 9.98 -6.08 -4.81
CA SER A 81 9.34 -5.06 -5.65
C SER A 81 10.34 -4.52 -6.69
N ARG A 82 9.87 -4.32 -7.91
CA ARG A 82 10.63 -3.71 -9.02
C ARG A 82 10.54 -2.19 -9.01
N SER A 83 9.80 -1.61 -8.07
CA SER A 83 9.57 -0.17 -8.01
C SER A 83 10.75 0.59 -7.40
N THR A 84 11.18 1.66 -8.08
CA THR A 84 12.13 2.64 -7.55
C THR A 84 11.46 3.76 -6.75
N VAL A 85 10.13 3.72 -6.63
CA VAL A 85 9.34 4.66 -5.84
C VAL A 85 8.51 3.85 -4.85
N PHE A 86 8.61 4.13 -3.57
CA PHE A 86 7.81 3.44 -2.56
C PHE A 86 7.60 4.32 -1.34
N TRP A 87 6.80 3.83 -0.40
CA TRP A 87 6.38 4.62 0.74
C TRP A 87 6.29 3.80 2.02
N THR A 88 6.30 4.50 3.14
CA THR A 88 6.10 3.92 4.48
C THR A 88 5.63 5.01 5.45
N THR A 89 5.57 4.69 6.74
CA THR A 89 5.27 5.66 7.79
C THR A 89 6.36 5.74 8.85
N THR A 90 6.47 6.88 9.53
CA THR A 90 7.32 7.02 10.72
C THR A 90 6.97 5.96 11.76
N THR A 91 5.69 5.76 12.05
CA THR A 91 5.23 4.76 13.02
C THR A 91 5.59 3.31 12.68
N ALA A 92 5.64 2.95 11.39
CA ALA A 92 6.08 1.62 10.97
C ALA A 92 7.59 1.44 11.20
N MET A 93 8.38 2.48 10.94
CA MET A 93 9.81 2.49 11.23
C MET A 93 10.09 2.46 12.74
N GLU A 94 9.30 3.17 13.55
CA GLU A 94 9.39 3.10 15.02
C GLU A 94 9.10 1.70 15.56
N ALA A 95 8.03 1.05 15.08
CA ALA A 95 7.69 -0.32 15.44
C ALA A 95 8.80 -1.31 15.04
N TRP A 96 9.37 -1.12 13.84
CA TRP A 96 10.55 -1.86 13.39
C TRP A 96 11.76 -1.66 14.31
N ASN A 97 12.07 -0.42 14.67
CA ASN A 97 13.19 -0.07 15.54
C ASN A 97 13.04 -0.70 16.92
N ALA A 98 11.85 -0.61 17.53
CA ALA A 98 11.56 -1.24 18.81
C ALA A 98 11.76 -2.76 18.73
N THR A 99 11.26 -3.39 17.67
CA THR A 99 11.39 -4.84 17.44
C THR A 99 12.85 -5.25 17.26
N ARG A 100 13.61 -4.56 16.40
CA ARG A 100 15.02 -4.88 16.15
C ARG A 100 15.90 -4.70 17.36
N ARG A 101 15.68 -3.64 18.14
CA ARG A 101 16.46 -3.36 19.35
C ARG A 101 16.14 -4.38 20.45
N THR A 102 14.88 -4.78 20.58
CA THR A 102 14.47 -5.78 21.59
C THR A 102 14.92 -7.19 21.22
N TYR A 103 14.84 -7.57 19.94
CA TYR A 103 15.31 -8.88 19.48
C TYR A 103 16.83 -9.03 19.59
N GLY A 104 17.58 -7.93 19.42
CA GLY A 104 19.02 -7.90 19.69
C GLY A 104 19.92 -8.54 18.62
N ALA A 105 19.35 -9.11 17.54
CA ALA A 105 20.10 -9.71 16.43
C ALA A 105 19.54 -9.29 15.06
N ALA A 106 20.24 -9.65 13.98
CA ALA A 106 19.77 -9.39 12.62
C ALA A 106 18.47 -10.17 12.34
N ILE A 107 17.49 -9.49 11.74
CA ILE A 107 16.25 -10.08 11.26
C ILE A 107 16.25 -9.94 9.74
N PRO A 108 16.44 -11.04 8.98
CA PRO A 108 16.32 -11.00 7.53
C PRO A 108 14.90 -10.61 7.11
N VAL A 109 14.77 -9.56 6.31
CA VAL A 109 13.50 -9.13 5.71
C VAL A 109 13.41 -9.76 4.32
N GLY A 110 12.35 -10.50 4.05
CA GLY A 110 12.05 -10.98 2.71
C GLY A 110 11.55 -9.84 1.82
N TYR A 111 10.53 -9.14 2.30
CA TYR A 111 10.02 -7.89 1.73
C TYR A 111 9.09 -7.19 2.71
N ALA A 112 8.96 -5.87 2.56
CA ALA A 112 8.06 -5.01 3.32
C ALA A 112 7.14 -4.14 2.43
N PHE A 113 7.43 -4.11 1.13
CA PHE A 113 6.72 -3.31 0.15
C PHE A 113 6.43 -4.08 -1.13
N LYS A 114 5.24 -3.84 -1.69
CA LYS A 114 4.86 -4.25 -3.04
C LYS A 114 3.97 -3.18 -3.66
N ARG A 115 4.07 -2.99 -4.98
CA ARG A 115 2.99 -2.34 -5.73
C ARG A 115 1.85 -3.33 -5.90
N ILE A 116 0.63 -2.81 -5.95
CA ILE A 116 -0.57 -3.64 -5.96
C ILE A 116 -0.64 -4.62 -7.14
N TRP A 117 -0.08 -4.24 -8.29
CA TRP A 117 -0.03 -5.09 -9.48
C TRP A 117 1.09 -6.12 -9.51
N GLU A 118 2.00 -6.10 -8.53
CA GLU A 118 3.12 -7.05 -8.47
C GLU A 118 2.70 -8.42 -7.90
N GLY A 119 1.43 -8.56 -7.52
CA GLY A 119 0.84 -9.82 -7.10
C GLY A 119 1.37 -10.37 -5.77
N GLY A 120 1.07 -11.65 -5.52
CA GLY A 120 1.53 -12.40 -4.34
C GLY A 120 0.78 -12.11 -3.03
N HIS A 121 -0.22 -11.21 -3.03
CA HIS A 121 -0.99 -10.88 -1.83
C HIS A 121 -2.47 -10.61 -2.14
N GLY A 122 -3.31 -10.69 -1.10
CA GLY A 122 -4.70 -10.27 -1.16
C GLY A 122 -4.84 -8.78 -1.50
N LEU A 123 -6.01 -8.40 -2.01
CA LEU A 123 -6.28 -7.08 -2.58
C LEU A 123 -5.99 -5.91 -1.61
N GLN A 124 -6.25 -6.08 -0.31
CA GLN A 124 -6.05 -5.05 0.71
C GLN A 124 -4.80 -5.29 1.58
N SER A 125 -3.77 -5.90 0.98
CA SER A 125 -2.50 -6.16 1.66
C SER A 125 -1.87 -4.88 2.22
N GLN A 126 -1.43 -4.93 3.47
CA GLN A 126 -0.73 -3.82 4.11
C GLN A 126 0.70 -3.62 3.56
N HIS A 127 1.24 -4.60 2.80
CA HIS A 127 2.46 -4.45 1.99
C HIS A 127 2.30 -3.37 0.91
N TYR A 128 1.09 -3.18 0.36
CA TYR A 128 0.83 -2.12 -0.60
C TYR A 128 0.89 -0.73 0.06
N VAL A 129 0.58 -0.67 1.35
CA VAL A 129 0.60 0.55 2.16
C VAL A 129 2.02 0.83 2.69
N GLY A 130 2.95 -0.12 2.55
CA GLY A 130 4.32 -0.01 3.03
C GLY A 130 4.43 0.01 4.55
N VAL A 131 3.55 -0.71 5.24
CA VAL A 131 3.54 -0.80 6.71
C VAL A 131 3.63 -2.23 7.23
N SER A 132 3.91 -3.19 6.36
CA SER A 132 4.04 -4.62 6.67
C SER A 132 5.47 -5.10 6.54
N PHE A 133 5.78 -6.19 7.21
CA PHE A 133 7.06 -6.88 7.09
C PHE A 133 6.85 -8.38 7.10
N ASP A 134 7.37 -9.06 6.09
CA ASP A 134 7.53 -10.52 6.11
C ASP A 134 9.00 -10.85 6.34
N VAL A 135 9.29 -11.47 7.49
CA VAL A 135 10.65 -11.69 7.96
C VAL A 135 10.95 -13.14 8.32
N GLY A 136 12.24 -13.48 8.37
CA GLY A 136 12.71 -14.74 8.94
C GLY A 136 12.47 -15.98 8.07
N GLN A 137 12.21 -15.82 6.77
CA GLN A 137 12.02 -16.90 5.80
C GLN A 137 13.20 -17.90 5.77
N ARG A 138 14.40 -17.43 6.11
CA ARG A 138 15.65 -18.21 6.12
C ARG A 138 16.08 -18.68 7.52
N LEU A 139 15.29 -18.39 8.55
CA LEU A 139 15.64 -18.71 9.94
C LEU A 139 15.07 -20.07 10.36
N SER A 140 15.54 -20.59 11.50
CA SER A 140 14.91 -21.74 12.15
C SER A 140 13.53 -21.38 12.71
N GLN A 141 12.68 -22.38 12.95
CA GLN A 141 11.39 -22.18 13.60
C GLN A 141 11.53 -21.55 14.99
N SER A 142 12.54 -21.94 15.78
CA SER A 142 12.80 -21.37 17.10
C SER A 142 13.09 -19.86 17.02
N GLN A 143 13.93 -19.45 16.07
CA GLN A 143 14.22 -18.03 15.85
C GLN A 143 12.98 -17.24 15.39
N ARG A 144 12.16 -17.80 14.49
CA ARG A 144 10.88 -17.19 14.10
C ARG A 144 9.93 -17.05 15.29
N ASN A 145 9.82 -18.07 16.14
CA ASN A 145 9.00 -18.02 17.34
C ASN A 145 9.48 -16.91 18.30
N GLN A 146 10.79 -16.69 18.41
CA GLN A 146 11.34 -15.58 19.21
C GLN A 146 11.04 -14.21 18.60
N ILE A 147 11.17 -14.04 17.28
CA ILE A 147 10.80 -12.79 16.59
C ILE A 147 9.31 -12.50 16.80
N TRP A 148 8.46 -13.50 16.59
CA TRP A 148 7.01 -13.38 16.79
C TRP A 148 6.67 -12.97 18.22
N ARG A 149 7.25 -13.63 19.24
CA ARG A 149 7.03 -13.28 20.66
C ARG A 149 7.50 -11.86 20.95
N THR A 150 8.64 -11.46 20.40
CA THR A 150 9.17 -10.10 20.56
C THR A 150 8.19 -9.07 20.00
N ALA A 151 7.78 -9.23 18.74
CA ALA A 151 6.85 -8.34 18.07
C ALA A 151 5.49 -8.29 18.79
N ASN A 152 4.94 -9.45 19.18
CA ASN A 152 3.65 -9.56 19.86
C ASN A 152 3.67 -8.93 21.26
N ASN A 153 4.72 -9.17 22.05
CA ASN A 153 4.81 -8.65 23.43
C ASN A 153 5.09 -7.15 23.49
N LEU A 154 5.70 -6.57 22.46
CA LEU A 154 5.96 -5.13 22.41
C LEU A 154 4.68 -4.29 22.28
N GLY A 155 3.60 -4.86 21.72
CA GLY A 155 2.34 -4.13 21.52
C GLY A 155 2.43 -2.94 20.54
N VAL A 156 3.56 -2.79 19.83
CA VAL A 156 3.79 -1.68 18.89
C VAL A 156 3.21 -1.94 17.51
N TRP A 157 2.95 -3.21 17.16
CA TRP A 157 2.35 -3.60 15.89
C TRP A 157 0.82 -3.58 15.98
N GLY A 158 0.15 -3.17 14.91
CA GLY A 158 -1.31 -3.21 14.83
C GLY A 158 -1.84 -4.63 14.61
N TYR A 159 -1.01 -5.50 14.03
CA TYR A 159 -1.28 -6.92 13.85
C TYR A 159 0.04 -7.69 13.80
N VAL A 160 0.09 -8.83 14.48
CA VAL A 160 1.16 -9.83 14.36
C VAL A 160 0.48 -11.14 14.01
N GLU A 161 0.76 -11.67 12.82
CA GLU A 161 0.04 -12.84 12.31
C GLU A 161 0.34 -14.09 13.13
N PRO A 162 -0.65 -14.88 13.54
CA PRO A 162 -0.41 -16.12 14.27
C PRO A 162 0.56 -17.05 13.52
N LEU A 163 1.49 -17.67 14.25
CA LEU A 163 2.49 -18.59 13.69
C LEU A 163 1.87 -19.79 12.95
N SER A 164 0.63 -20.17 13.27
CA SER A 164 -0.11 -21.21 12.56
C SER A 164 -0.46 -20.84 11.13
N MET A 165 -0.58 -19.54 10.82
CA MET A 165 -0.88 -19.02 9.48
C MET A 165 0.40 -18.70 8.70
N THR A 166 1.52 -18.49 9.40
CA THR A 166 2.84 -18.17 8.82
C THR A 166 3.91 -19.16 9.31
N PRO A 167 3.81 -20.46 8.97
CA PRO A 167 4.75 -21.45 9.52
C PRO A 167 6.21 -21.23 9.06
N THR A 168 6.41 -20.55 7.93
CA THR A 168 7.72 -20.36 7.29
C THR A 168 8.23 -18.91 7.31
N TRP A 169 7.49 -17.94 7.84
CA TRP A 169 7.93 -16.54 8.06
C TRP A 169 7.24 -15.94 9.28
N VAL A 170 7.55 -14.70 9.65
CA VAL A 170 6.76 -13.94 10.61
C VAL A 170 6.22 -12.71 9.89
N HIS A 171 4.91 -12.49 9.96
CA HIS A 171 4.25 -11.30 9.45
C HIS A 171 3.83 -10.38 10.59
N PHE A 172 4.14 -9.09 10.47
CA PHE A 172 3.57 -8.05 11.31
C PHE A 172 3.39 -6.77 10.52
N ASP A 173 2.39 -5.99 10.91
CA ASP A 173 2.07 -4.74 10.24
C ASP A 173 1.62 -3.63 11.21
N ARG A 174 1.94 -2.38 10.84
CA ARG A 174 1.64 -1.17 11.62
C ARG A 174 0.55 -0.36 10.94
N ARG A 175 -0.70 -0.78 11.11
CA ARG A 175 -1.85 0.01 10.64
C ARG A 175 -2.06 1.21 11.56
N TYR A 176 -2.19 2.38 10.95
CA TYR A 176 -2.39 3.66 11.65
C TYR A 176 -3.77 4.25 11.41
N ALA A 177 -4.49 3.79 10.38
CA ALA A 177 -5.86 4.22 10.11
C ALA A 177 -6.87 3.26 10.73
N ARG A 178 -7.86 3.80 11.47
CA ARG A 178 -9.01 3.01 11.94
C ARG A 178 -9.91 2.72 10.73
N GLY A 179 -10.10 1.43 10.40
CA GLY A 179 -11.14 1.01 9.46
C GLY A 179 -12.54 1.40 9.99
N ALA A 180 -13.49 1.63 9.08
CA ALA A 180 -14.86 2.08 9.43
C ALA A 180 -15.65 1.12 10.35
N CYS A 181 -15.10 -0.07 10.64
CA CYS A 181 -15.77 -1.15 11.36
C CYS A 181 -14.99 -1.57 12.60
N GLY A 182 -14.27 -0.67 13.28
CA GLY A 182 -13.57 -0.96 14.54
C GLY A 182 -12.56 -2.13 14.50
N GLY A 183 -12.29 -2.65 13.31
CA GLY A 183 -11.52 -3.86 13.04
C GLY A 183 -10.44 -3.52 12.05
N THR A 184 -9.22 -3.91 12.42
CA THR A 184 -7.95 -3.53 11.80
C THR A 184 -7.77 -4.12 10.40
N SER A 185 -8.70 -4.91 9.84
CA SER A 185 -8.41 -5.83 8.72
C SER A 185 -8.43 -5.25 7.28
N GLY A 186 -8.71 -3.96 7.04
CA GLY A 186 -8.84 -3.43 5.67
C GLY A 186 -8.46 -1.95 5.49
N PHE A 187 -8.43 -1.51 4.23
CA PHE A 187 -8.11 -0.10 3.90
C PHE A 187 -9.22 0.84 4.41
N PRO A 188 -8.87 2.04 4.92
CA PRO A 188 -9.84 2.99 5.44
C PRO A 188 -10.65 3.65 4.31
N THR A 189 -11.74 4.32 4.67
CA THR A 189 -12.48 5.16 3.71
C THR A 189 -11.65 6.39 3.39
N LEU A 190 -11.34 6.61 2.11
CA LEU A 190 -10.69 7.82 1.62
C LEU A 190 -11.66 8.74 0.91
N ARG A 191 -11.48 10.04 1.12
CA ARG A 191 -12.21 11.12 0.48
C ARG A 191 -11.29 12.34 0.35
N GLU A 192 -11.76 13.38 -0.32
CA GLU A 192 -11.03 14.65 -0.40
C GLU A 192 -10.61 15.14 1.00
N GLY A 193 -9.35 15.56 1.13
CA GLY A 193 -8.69 15.89 2.39
C GLY A 193 -7.96 14.74 3.07
N SER A 194 -8.15 13.48 2.65
CA SER A 194 -7.36 12.34 3.17
C SER A 194 -5.88 12.46 2.79
N VAL A 195 -4.98 12.20 3.74
CA VAL A 195 -3.52 12.21 3.55
C VAL A 195 -2.91 10.89 4.02
N GLY A 196 -1.85 10.43 3.34
CA GLY A 196 -1.00 9.34 3.80
C GLY A 196 -0.85 8.20 2.79
N CYS A 197 -0.27 7.08 3.25
CA CYS A 197 0.08 5.96 2.38
C CYS A 197 -1.13 5.27 1.73
N TYR A 198 -2.29 5.23 2.39
CA TYR A 198 -3.49 4.72 1.72
C TYR A 198 -3.90 5.60 0.53
N THR A 199 -3.73 6.92 0.63
CA THR A 199 -3.95 7.83 -0.50
C THR A 199 -2.91 7.61 -1.60
N LEU A 200 -1.65 7.32 -1.25
CA LEU A 200 -0.63 6.93 -2.23
C LEU A 200 -1.05 5.69 -3.01
N VAL A 201 -1.54 4.65 -2.32
CA VAL A 201 -2.06 3.44 -2.98
C VAL A 201 -3.22 3.76 -3.93
N LEU A 202 -4.16 4.63 -3.52
CA LEU A 202 -5.28 5.04 -4.39
C LEU A 202 -4.79 5.78 -5.63
N GLN A 203 -3.93 6.79 -5.45
CA GLN A 203 -3.39 7.58 -6.55
C GLN A 203 -2.62 6.71 -7.53
N ASP A 204 -1.81 5.80 -6.99
CA ASP A 204 -1.01 4.88 -7.76
C ASP A 204 -1.85 3.93 -8.60
N ALA A 205 -2.87 3.31 -8.00
CA ALA A 205 -3.81 2.45 -8.71
C ALA A 205 -4.58 3.22 -9.80
N LEU A 206 -5.09 4.42 -9.50
CA LEU A 206 -5.79 5.25 -10.49
C LEU A 206 -4.88 5.63 -11.67
N ASN A 207 -3.64 6.06 -11.39
CA ASN A 207 -2.66 6.39 -12.44
C ASN A 207 -2.33 5.17 -13.30
N ALA A 208 -2.13 3.99 -12.69
CA ALA A 208 -1.87 2.74 -13.41
C ALA A 208 -3.04 2.32 -14.32
N LEU A 209 -4.28 2.64 -13.91
CA LEU A 209 -5.49 2.42 -14.69
C LEU A 209 -5.76 3.51 -15.75
N GLY A 210 -4.89 4.52 -15.87
CA GLY A 210 -5.03 5.62 -16.84
C GLY A 210 -5.84 6.82 -16.35
N TYR A 211 -6.28 6.83 -15.09
CA TYR A 211 -7.01 7.94 -14.47
C TYR A 211 -6.04 8.87 -13.75
N SER A 212 -5.53 9.88 -14.47
CA SER A 212 -4.49 10.77 -13.95
C SER A 212 -4.93 11.54 -12.70
N THR A 213 -4.23 11.31 -11.61
CA THR A 213 -4.35 12.07 -10.36
C THR A 213 -3.45 13.31 -10.32
N ARG A 214 -2.76 13.61 -11.44
CA ARG A 214 -1.67 14.60 -11.61
C ARG A 214 -0.40 14.32 -10.82
N TRP A 215 -0.51 13.89 -9.57
CA TRP A 215 0.61 13.68 -8.68
C TRP A 215 0.47 12.38 -7.90
N LEU A 216 1.61 11.76 -7.59
CA LEU A 216 1.73 10.75 -6.54
C LEU A 216 2.34 11.45 -5.32
N ASP A 217 1.50 12.11 -4.54
CA ASP A 217 1.89 12.97 -3.42
C ASP A 217 1.25 12.54 -2.08
N GLY A 218 0.33 11.58 -2.12
CA GLY A 218 -0.37 11.05 -0.96
C GLY A 218 -1.38 12.02 -0.36
N LYS A 219 -1.77 13.07 -1.10
CA LYS A 219 -2.77 14.05 -0.70
C LYS A 219 -4.00 13.94 -1.60
N PHE A 220 -5.13 13.60 -1.02
CA PHE A 220 -6.37 13.45 -1.76
C PHE A 220 -6.97 14.84 -2.02
N GLY A 221 -6.51 15.50 -3.08
CA GLY A 221 -7.07 16.75 -3.57
C GLY A 221 -8.07 16.59 -4.73
N ASN A 222 -8.46 17.72 -5.32
CA ASN A 222 -9.43 17.77 -6.42
C ASN A 222 -9.04 16.91 -7.64
N ALA A 223 -7.75 16.79 -7.96
CA ALA A 223 -7.28 15.96 -9.07
C ALA A 223 -7.52 14.46 -8.80
N THR A 224 -7.19 13.98 -7.59
CA THR A 224 -7.49 12.61 -7.16
C THR A 224 -8.99 12.35 -7.13
N ARG A 225 -9.79 13.33 -6.65
CA ARG A 225 -11.26 13.23 -6.65
C ARG A 225 -11.82 13.09 -8.05
N THR A 226 -11.37 13.92 -8.99
CA THR A 226 -11.80 13.91 -10.39
C THR A 226 -11.46 12.57 -11.04
N ALA A 227 -10.23 12.09 -10.88
CA ALA A 227 -9.79 10.79 -11.38
C ALA A 227 -10.64 9.63 -10.84
N LEU A 228 -10.93 9.64 -9.53
CA LEU A 228 -11.76 8.63 -8.90
C LEU A 228 -13.21 8.66 -9.41
N ILE A 229 -13.80 9.85 -9.56
CA ILE A 229 -15.15 9.99 -10.13
C ILE A 229 -15.20 9.47 -11.56
N GLN A 230 -14.17 9.76 -12.36
CA GLN A 230 -14.10 9.27 -13.73
C GLN A 230 -14.02 7.74 -13.75
N TYR A 231 -13.14 7.13 -12.95
CA TYR A 231 -13.07 5.67 -12.78
C TYR A 231 -14.43 5.09 -12.38
N GLN A 232 -15.10 5.70 -11.40
CA GLN A 232 -16.39 5.24 -10.93
C GLN A 232 -17.45 5.27 -12.03
N ARG A 233 -17.49 6.33 -12.85
CA ARG A 233 -18.43 6.44 -13.99
C ARG A 233 -18.17 5.36 -15.03
N ASP A 234 -16.92 5.21 -15.43
CA ASP A 234 -16.52 4.29 -16.50
C ASP A 234 -16.74 2.82 -16.12
N ASN A 235 -16.78 2.52 -14.82
CA ASN A 235 -17.06 1.18 -14.29
C ASN A 235 -18.49 0.99 -13.77
N GLY A 236 -19.42 1.91 -14.06
CA GLY A 236 -20.83 1.78 -13.68
C GLY A 236 -21.09 1.82 -12.16
N LEU A 237 -20.21 2.49 -11.41
CA LEU A 237 -20.28 2.63 -9.97
C LEU A 237 -20.91 3.97 -9.57
N GLY A 238 -21.37 4.08 -8.31
CA GLY A 238 -21.77 5.36 -7.74
C GLY A 238 -20.60 6.35 -7.75
N ALA A 239 -20.73 7.42 -8.54
CA ALA A 239 -19.68 8.40 -8.82
C ALA A 239 -19.57 9.49 -7.73
N ASP A 240 -19.41 9.06 -6.48
CA ASP A 240 -19.38 9.90 -5.28
C ASP A 240 -18.01 10.51 -4.96
N GLY A 241 -16.94 10.03 -5.62
CA GLY A 241 -15.56 10.41 -5.32
C GLY A 241 -15.06 9.88 -3.97
N ILE A 242 -15.66 8.80 -3.45
CA ILE A 242 -15.29 8.16 -2.18
C ILE A 242 -14.81 6.72 -2.44
N ALA A 243 -13.62 6.40 -1.90
CA ALA A 243 -13.08 5.05 -1.85
C ALA A 243 -13.39 4.45 -0.46
N ALA A 244 -14.49 3.73 -0.34
CA ALA A 244 -15.01 3.21 0.93
C ALA A 244 -14.27 1.94 1.41
N ALA A 245 -14.11 1.84 2.73
CA ALA A 245 -13.47 0.71 3.41
C ALA A 245 -14.16 -0.66 3.19
N ARG A 246 -15.46 -0.65 2.89
CA ARG A 246 -16.27 -1.82 2.54
C ARG A 246 -16.95 -1.61 1.18
N PRO A 247 -17.42 -2.68 0.51
CA PRO A 247 -18.64 -2.58 -0.28
C PRO A 247 -19.77 -2.20 0.68
N GLY A 248 -19.91 -0.91 0.95
CA GLY A 248 -21.20 -0.39 1.34
C GLY A 248 -22.16 -0.77 0.21
N ASN A 249 -23.36 -1.22 0.57
CA ASN A 249 -24.46 -1.40 -0.36
C ASN A 249 -24.68 -0.09 -1.12
N ALA A 250 -23.89 0.16 -2.16
CA ALA A 250 -24.12 1.20 -3.14
C ALA A 250 -25.40 0.75 -3.82
N SER A 251 -26.50 1.33 -3.34
CA SER A 251 -27.85 1.07 -3.79
C SER A 251 -27.86 0.75 -5.27
N ARG A 252 -28.20 -0.50 -5.62
CA ARG A 252 -28.81 -0.80 -6.92
C ARG A 252 -30.13 -0.03 -6.96
N ARG A 253 -30.09 1.27 -7.20
CA ARG A 253 -31.23 1.97 -7.81
C ARG A 253 -31.22 1.56 -9.27
N LYS A 254 -31.74 0.36 -9.55
CA LYS A 254 -32.36 0.11 -10.84
C LYS A 254 -33.48 1.14 -10.94
N SER A 255 -33.36 2.05 -11.89
CA SER A 255 -34.46 2.90 -12.34
C SER A 255 -35.64 1.99 -12.68
N SER A 256 -36.68 2.03 -11.84
CA SER A 256 -38.00 1.57 -12.21
C SER A 256 -38.50 2.49 -13.33
N VAL A 257 -38.29 2.10 -14.58
CA VAL A 257 -39.18 2.55 -15.65
C VAL A 257 -40.47 1.81 -15.40
N SER A 258 -41.41 2.50 -14.76
CA SER A 258 -42.80 2.10 -14.63
C SER A 258 -43.37 1.92 -16.03
N GLY A 259 -43.70 0.67 -16.37
CA GLY A 259 -44.65 0.38 -17.43
C GLY A 259 -46.01 0.91 -17.01
N GLU A 260 -46.36 2.08 -17.53
CA GLU A 260 -47.70 2.63 -17.39
C GLU A 260 -48.59 1.96 -18.45
N LEU A 261 -49.42 1.03 -17.99
CA LEU A 261 -50.58 0.55 -18.72
C LEU A 261 -51.44 1.76 -19.10
N ARG A 262 -51.58 2.02 -20.40
CA ARG A 262 -52.75 2.73 -20.93
C ARG A 262 -53.69 1.72 -21.58
N ARG A 263 -54.94 1.89 -21.14
CA ARG A 263 -56.20 1.25 -21.52
C ARG A 263 -56.34 0.96 -23.01
#